data_AF-A0AAV7X407-F1
#
_entry.id   AF-A0AAV7X407-F1
#
_cell.length_a   1.000
_cell.length_b   1.000
_cell.length_c   1.000
_cell.angle_alpha   90.00
_cell.angle_beta   90.00
_cell.angle_gamma   90.00
#
_symmetry.space_group_name_H-M   'P 1'
#
loop_
_entity.id
_entity.type
_entity.pdbx_description
1 polymer ?
#
loop_
_entity_poly.entity_id
_entity_poly.type
_entity_poly.pdbx_seq_one_letter_code
_entity_poly.pdbx_strand_id
1 'polypeptide(L)'
;MGFKPEFHQLDVTDKASIVAFKNYLKEKYGGIDVLVNNAGIAFKNAATDPFSVQAEVTCATNYFALVDVCTELFPLLRPHARVVNISSSLGHLLRIPGQEIRNQFLNPDLTVEQLSELMKSFVKAAKDGNHESLGWGTSAYAVSKVGVTKLSFIQQADIDKSGLEDVHVNAVHPGYVDTDMTSHKGPLTIEEGSAAAIHLSLLPSGVKEPHGAYVWHDKRVLAWDEPLPAIA
;
A
#
# COMPACT_ATOMS: atom_id res chain seq x y z
N MET A 1 -1.30 29.07 -5.55
CA MET A 1 -2.66 28.63 -5.16
C MET A 1 -3.02 28.86 -3.68
N GLY A 2 -2.26 29.62 -2.87
CA GLY A 2 -2.75 30.12 -1.55
C GLY A 2 -3.10 29.07 -0.48
N PHE A 3 -2.81 27.78 -0.71
CA PHE A 3 -3.03 26.71 0.25
C PHE A 3 -2.14 26.88 1.49
N LYS A 4 -2.63 26.40 2.64
CA LYS A 4 -1.96 26.50 3.94
C LYS A 4 -1.75 25.11 4.56
N PRO A 5 -0.99 24.21 3.92
CA PRO A 5 -0.66 22.93 4.55
C PRO A 5 0.24 23.16 5.75
N GLU A 6 0.05 22.38 6.80
CA GLU A 6 1.07 22.25 7.83
C GLU A 6 2.15 21.27 7.40
N PHE A 7 3.35 21.44 7.94
CA PHE A 7 4.48 20.56 7.66
C PHE A 7 4.98 19.93 8.95
N HIS A 8 5.23 18.62 8.88
CA HIS A 8 6.04 17.88 9.84
C HIS A 8 6.86 16.84 9.05
N GLN A 9 8.11 16.63 9.45
CA GLN A 9 8.95 15.63 8.80
C GLN A 9 8.45 14.22 9.11
N LEU A 10 8.51 13.34 8.10
CA LEU A 10 8.30 11.91 8.22
C LEU A 10 9.16 11.18 7.18
N ASP A 11 10.11 10.38 7.63
CA ASP A 11 10.78 9.36 6.85
C ASP A 11 10.20 8.02 7.29
N VAL A 12 9.47 7.36 6.38
CA VAL A 12 8.77 6.10 6.68
C VAL A 12 9.74 4.95 6.94
N THR A 13 11.02 5.09 6.59
CA THR A 13 12.04 4.06 6.83
C THR A 13 12.82 4.28 8.13
N ASP A 14 12.59 5.40 8.82
CA ASP A 14 13.20 5.72 10.11
C ASP A 14 12.18 5.65 11.25
N LYS A 15 12.36 4.66 12.14
CA LYS A 15 11.49 4.46 13.32
C LYS A 15 11.47 5.67 14.24
N ALA A 16 12.58 6.38 14.40
CA ALA A 16 12.62 7.56 15.25
C ALA A 16 11.78 8.70 14.64
N SER A 17 11.84 8.87 13.31
CA SER A 17 11.00 9.82 12.57
C SER A 17 9.51 9.48 12.70
N ILE A 18 9.12 8.20 12.55
CA ILE A 18 7.73 7.76 12.72
C ILE A 18 7.22 8.06 14.14
N VAL A 19 8.00 7.72 15.18
CA VAL A 19 7.62 7.96 16.58
C VAL A 19 7.52 9.46 16.87
N ALA A 20 8.44 10.27 16.35
CA ALA A 20 8.37 11.72 16.49
C ALA A 20 7.08 12.28 15.86
N PHE A 21 6.73 11.83 14.65
CA PHE A 21 5.51 12.23 13.97
C PHE A 21 4.23 11.79 14.71
N LYS A 22 4.20 10.55 15.22
CA LYS A 22 3.12 10.04 16.08
C LYS A 22 2.92 10.93 17.30
N ASN A 23 3.99 11.27 18.01
CA ASN A 23 3.92 12.10 19.21
C ASN A 23 3.40 13.50 18.88
N TYR A 24 3.88 14.12 17.80
CA TYR A 24 3.37 15.40 17.32
C TYR A 24 1.86 15.35 17.04
N LEU A 25 1.37 14.34 16.31
CA LEU A 25 -0.05 14.19 16.01
C LEU A 25 -0.88 14.01 17.28
N LYS A 26 -0.40 13.19 18.21
CA LYS A 26 -1.07 12.95 19.49
C LYS A 26 -1.15 14.23 20.34
N GLU A 27 -0.05 14.98 20.45
CA GLU A 27 0.01 16.19 21.26
C GLU A 27 -0.80 17.34 20.66
N LYS A 28 -0.71 17.53 19.34
CA LYS A 28 -1.33 18.67 18.68
C LYS A 28 -2.82 18.43 18.36
N TYR A 29 -3.15 17.22 17.91
CA TYR A 29 -4.48 16.91 17.40
C TYR A 29 -5.22 15.91 18.25
N GLY A 30 -4.54 15.01 18.96
CA GLY A 30 -5.17 13.97 19.79
C GLY A 30 -5.71 12.77 18.99
N GLY A 31 -5.40 12.66 17.70
CA GLY A 31 -5.85 11.57 16.84
C GLY A 31 -5.67 11.87 15.35
N ILE A 32 -6.09 10.92 14.51
CA ILE A 32 -6.01 10.96 13.05
C ILE A 32 -7.40 10.65 12.47
N ASP A 33 -7.90 11.56 11.65
CA ASP A 33 -9.17 11.40 10.92
C ASP A 33 -8.95 10.86 9.50
N VAL A 34 -7.83 11.23 8.86
CA VAL A 34 -7.45 10.74 7.52
C VAL A 34 -5.97 10.42 7.49
N LEU A 35 -5.61 9.23 7.00
CA LEU A 35 -4.23 8.79 6.76
C LEU A 35 -4.06 8.36 5.30
N VAL A 36 -3.13 8.98 4.59
CA VAL A 36 -2.79 8.59 3.21
C VAL A 36 -1.35 8.12 3.16
N ASN A 37 -1.17 6.81 3.08
CA ASN A 37 0.13 6.17 2.92
C ASN A 37 0.52 6.16 1.44
N ASN A 38 1.07 7.30 0.98
CA ASN A 38 1.47 7.53 -0.41
C ASN A 38 2.94 7.22 -0.71
N ALA A 39 3.81 7.30 0.30
CA ALA A 39 5.25 7.12 0.11
C ALA A 39 5.57 5.76 -0.52
N GLY A 40 6.46 5.75 -1.51
CA GLY A 40 6.91 4.54 -2.19
C GLY A 40 7.93 4.83 -3.26
N ILE A 41 8.70 3.81 -3.63
CA ILE A 41 9.77 3.87 -4.62
C ILE A 41 9.62 2.76 -5.65
N ALA A 42 10.28 2.98 -6.79
CA ALA A 42 10.49 1.97 -7.81
C ALA A 42 11.85 2.20 -8.45
N PHE A 43 12.58 1.13 -8.73
CA PHE A 43 13.73 1.21 -9.62
C PHE A 43 13.27 1.54 -11.04
N LYS A 44 14.12 2.26 -11.79
CA LYS A 44 13.86 2.54 -13.20
C LYS A 44 13.96 1.27 -14.02
N ASN A 45 13.23 1.20 -15.14
CA ASN A 45 13.31 0.07 -16.07
C ASN A 45 14.74 -0.19 -16.59
N ALA A 46 15.58 0.85 -16.65
CA ALA A 46 16.97 0.77 -17.07
C ALA A 46 17.96 0.61 -15.91
N ALA A 47 17.49 0.41 -14.68
CA ALA A 47 18.36 0.18 -13.53
C ALA A 47 19.17 -1.12 -13.71
N THR A 48 20.46 -1.05 -13.46
CA THR A 48 21.39 -2.18 -13.59
C THR A 48 21.70 -2.85 -12.25
N ASP A 49 21.10 -2.35 -11.16
CA ASP A 49 21.24 -2.90 -9.82
C ASP A 49 20.81 -4.38 -9.79
N PRO A 50 21.52 -5.26 -9.05
CA PRO A 50 21.12 -6.64 -8.89
C PRO A 50 19.68 -6.76 -8.40
N PHE A 51 18.93 -7.75 -8.90
CA PHE A 51 17.52 -7.94 -8.51
C PHE A 51 17.34 -8.12 -7.00
N SER A 52 18.32 -8.73 -6.31
CA SER A 52 18.35 -8.83 -4.85
C SER A 52 18.32 -7.48 -4.14
N VAL A 53 19.10 -6.51 -4.64
CA VAL A 53 19.10 -5.12 -4.13
C VAL A 53 17.77 -4.44 -4.44
N GLN A 54 17.26 -4.62 -5.65
CA GLN A 54 15.97 -4.05 -6.04
C GLN A 54 14.83 -4.57 -5.14
N ALA A 55 14.80 -5.89 -4.87
CA ALA A 55 13.83 -6.53 -3.99
C ALA A 55 13.94 -6.02 -2.55
N GLU A 56 15.14 -6.00 -1.99
CA GLU A 56 15.38 -5.56 -0.61
C GLU A 56 14.97 -4.10 -0.40
N VAL A 57 15.48 -3.17 -1.21
CA VAL A 57 15.24 -1.73 -1.05
C VAL A 57 13.76 -1.38 -1.32
N THR A 58 13.16 -1.97 -2.36
CA THR A 58 11.77 -1.70 -2.72
C THR A 58 10.81 -2.26 -1.66
N CYS A 59 11.02 -3.48 -1.17
CA CYS A 59 10.17 -4.05 -0.11
C CYS A 59 10.37 -3.34 1.23
N ALA A 60 11.59 -2.91 1.56
CA ALA A 60 11.87 -2.13 2.77
C ALA A 60 11.00 -0.86 2.83
N THR A 61 10.94 -0.11 1.72
CA THR A 61 10.19 1.16 1.68
C THR A 61 8.69 0.97 1.43
N ASN A 62 8.32 0.15 0.44
CA ASN A 62 6.92 0.08 0.02
C ASN A 62 6.05 -0.76 0.96
N TYR A 63 6.63 -1.75 1.63
CA TYR A 63 5.89 -2.71 2.46
C TYR A 63 6.29 -2.64 3.93
N PHE A 64 7.56 -2.87 4.29
CA PHE A 64 7.94 -2.97 5.70
C PHE A 64 7.82 -1.63 6.45
N ALA A 65 8.25 -0.54 5.82
CA ALA A 65 8.02 0.82 6.33
C ALA A 65 6.53 1.17 6.45
N LEU A 66 5.69 0.71 5.52
CA LEU A 66 4.23 0.86 5.63
C LEU A 66 3.67 0.11 6.85
N VAL A 67 4.15 -1.11 7.10
CA VAL A 67 3.81 -1.85 8.33
C VAL A 67 4.19 -1.05 9.56
N ASP A 68 5.45 -0.56 9.64
CA ASP A 68 5.92 0.23 10.79
C ASP A 68 5.09 1.52 10.99
N VAL A 69 4.79 2.27 9.92
CA VAL A 69 3.95 3.47 9.98
C VAL A 69 2.55 3.14 10.51
N CYS A 70 1.91 2.11 9.95
CA CYS A 70 0.56 1.73 10.39
C CYS A 70 0.55 1.21 11.83
N THR A 71 1.51 0.39 12.23
CA THR A 71 1.64 -0.09 13.62
C THR A 71 1.72 1.07 14.61
N GLU A 72 2.47 2.13 14.28
CA GLU A 72 2.63 3.27 15.17
C GLU A 72 1.45 4.24 15.14
N LEU A 73 0.84 4.47 13.98
CA LEU A 73 -0.21 5.48 13.80
C LEU A 73 -1.65 4.97 13.97
N PHE A 74 -1.91 3.66 13.76
CA PHE A 74 -3.26 3.10 13.91
C PHE A 74 -3.87 3.30 15.31
N PRO A 75 -3.09 3.25 16.42
CA PRO A 75 -3.62 3.58 17.74
C PRO A 75 -4.13 5.01 17.89
N LEU A 76 -3.87 5.91 16.94
CA LEU A 76 -4.37 7.29 16.91
C LEU A 76 -5.61 7.46 16.02
N LEU A 77 -6.05 6.44 15.29
CA LEU A 77 -7.24 6.54 14.44
C LEU A 77 -8.48 6.82 15.29
N ARG A 78 -9.31 7.74 14.81
CA ARG A 78 -10.59 8.09 15.42
C ARG A 78 -11.74 7.29 14.82
N PRO A 79 -12.91 7.25 15.50
CA PRO A 79 -14.16 6.91 14.84
C PRO A 79 -14.31 7.67 13.52
N HIS A 80 -14.82 7.02 12.49
CA HIS A 80 -14.98 7.56 11.13
C HIS A 80 -13.66 7.86 10.40
N ALA A 81 -12.51 7.30 10.81
CA ALA A 81 -11.24 7.55 10.12
C ALA A 81 -11.13 6.85 8.75
N ARG A 82 -10.44 7.48 7.80
CA ARG A 82 -10.23 6.94 6.44
C ARG A 82 -8.74 6.74 6.20
N VAL A 83 -8.34 5.51 5.93
CA VAL A 83 -6.97 5.11 5.62
C VAL A 83 -6.88 4.70 4.16
N VAL A 84 -5.96 5.32 3.43
CA VAL A 84 -5.72 5.06 2.02
C VAL A 84 -4.28 4.61 1.84
N ASN A 85 -4.11 3.36 1.43
CA ASN A 85 -2.80 2.80 1.10
C ASN A 85 -2.61 2.84 -0.42
N ILE A 86 -1.64 3.63 -0.90
CA ILE A 86 -1.36 3.73 -2.33
C ILE A 86 -0.64 2.45 -2.78
N SER A 87 -1.40 1.57 -3.44
CA SER A 87 -0.90 0.37 -4.10
C SER A 87 -0.51 0.69 -5.55
N SER A 88 -0.89 -0.13 -6.51
CA SER A 88 -0.64 0.01 -7.95
C SER A 88 -1.45 -1.04 -8.69
N SER A 89 -1.74 -0.88 -9.98
CA SER A 89 -2.25 -1.97 -10.83
C SER A 89 -1.34 -3.20 -10.84
N LEU A 90 -0.05 -3.02 -10.54
CA LEU A 90 0.91 -4.10 -10.33
C LEU A 90 0.81 -4.76 -8.94
N GLY A 91 -0.03 -4.24 -8.05
CA GLY A 91 -0.40 -4.84 -6.76
C GLY A 91 -1.54 -5.86 -6.85
N HIS A 92 -1.97 -6.21 -8.07
CA HIS A 92 -2.95 -7.26 -8.33
C HIS A 92 -2.35 -8.67 -8.13
N LEU A 93 -3.08 -9.60 -7.52
CA LEU A 93 -2.53 -10.90 -7.10
C LEU A 93 -1.97 -11.72 -8.27
N LEU A 94 -2.61 -11.67 -9.44
CA LEU A 94 -2.15 -12.36 -10.66
C LEU A 94 -0.79 -11.86 -11.21
N ARG A 95 -0.17 -10.83 -10.59
CA ARG A 95 1.24 -10.50 -10.84
C ARG A 95 2.22 -11.48 -10.19
N ILE A 96 1.75 -12.33 -9.28
CA ILE A 96 2.48 -13.46 -8.73
C ILE A 96 2.21 -14.69 -9.62
N PRO A 97 3.23 -15.24 -10.32
CA PRO A 97 3.03 -16.37 -11.24
C PRO A 97 2.60 -17.68 -10.56
N GLY A 98 3.23 -18.02 -9.43
CA GLY A 98 3.05 -19.29 -8.73
C GLY A 98 1.72 -19.38 -7.96
N GLN A 99 0.96 -20.45 -8.19
CA GLN A 99 -0.34 -20.65 -7.54
C GLN A 99 -0.20 -20.86 -6.03
N GLU A 100 0.85 -21.55 -5.59
CA GLU A 100 1.10 -21.85 -4.18
C GLU A 100 1.37 -20.58 -3.37
N ILE A 101 2.08 -19.61 -3.97
CA ILE A 101 2.30 -18.29 -3.35
C ILE A 101 0.98 -17.50 -3.34
N ARG A 102 0.21 -17.50 -4.44
CA ARG A 102 -1.11 -16.86 -4.47
C ARG A 102 -2.05 -17.41 -3.39
N ASN A 103 -2.06 -18.72 -3.18
CA ASN A 103 -2.88 -19.36 -2.13
C ASN A 103 -2.51 -18.86 -0.72
N GLN A 104 -1.23 -18.57 -0.45
CA GLN A 104 -0.83 -18.00 0.84
C GLN A 104 -1.35 -16.58 1.03
N PHE A 105 -1.32 -15.76 -0.01
CA PHE A 105 -1.94 -14.42 -0.01
C PHE A 105 -3.47 -14.47 0.14
N LEU A 106 -4.13 -15.50 -0.40
CA LEU A 106 -5.58 -15.69 -0.32
C LEU A 106 -6.06 -16.23 1.02
N ASN A 107 -5.16 -16.64 1.93
CA ASN A 107 -5.55 -17.08 3.26
C ASN A 107 -6.36 -15.96 3.97
N PRO A 108 -7.63 -16.20 4.34
CA PRO A 108 -8.46 -15.21 5.02
C PRO A 108 -7.98 -14.88 6.44
N ASP A 109 -7.27 -15.82 7.08
CA ASP A 109 -6.75 -15.69 8.44
C ASP A 109 -5.29 -15.22 8.48
N LEU A 110 -4.74 -14.78 7.34
CA LEU A 110 -3.35 -14.31 7.26
C LEU A 110 -3.16 -13.09 8.17
N THR A 111 -2.22 -13.16 9.11
CA THR A 111 -1.87 -12.02 9.97
C THR A 111 -0.82 -11.11 9.33
N VAL A 112 -0.65 -9.89 9.85
CA VAL A 112 0.41 -8.97 9.40
C VAL A 112 1.80 -9.58 9.58
N GLU A 113 2.03 -10.34 10.66
CA GLU A 113 3.29 -11.03 10.91
C GLU A 113 3.53 -12.12 9.86
N GLN A 114 2.52 -12.95 9.58
CA GLN A 114 2.63 -14.01 8.56
C GLN A 114 2.84 -13.43 7.15
N LEU A 115 2.12 -12.36 6.80
CA LEU A 115 2.36 -11.64 5.56
C LEU A 115 3.78 -11.08 5.50
N SER A 116 4.29 -10.55 6.62
CA SER A 116 5.65 -10.02 6.69
C SER A 116 6.71 -11.10 6.54
N GLU A 117 6.51 -12.29 7.10
CA GLU A 117 7.38 -13.44 6.85
C GLU A 117 7.32 -13.92 5.39
N LEU A 118 6.13 -13.92 4.78
CA LEU A 118 5.97 -14.21 3.35
C LEU A 118 6.76 -13.20 2.49
N MET A 119 6.66 -11.91 2.79
CA MET A 119 7.41 -10.86 2.09
C MET A 119 8.93 -10.96 2.32
N LYS A 120 9.38 -11.35 3.53
CA LYS A 120 10.79 -11.66 3.81
C LYS A 120 11.28 -12.85 2.99
N SER A 121 10.43 -13.87 2.80
CA SER A 121 10.77 -15.04 1.99
C SER A 121 11.00 -14.68 0.51
N PHE A 122 10.24 -13.73 -0.04
CA PHE A 122 10.50 -13.19 -1.38
C PHE A 122 11.86 -12.49 -1.46
N VAL A 123 12.16 -11.59 -0.51
CA VAL A 123 13.46 -10.89 -0.48
C VAL A 123 14.61 -11.90 -0.36
N LYS A 124 14.45 -12.94 0.46
CA LYS A 124 15.43 -14.03 0.56
C LYS A 124 15.58 -14.77 -0.77
N ALA A 125 14.49 -15.14 -1.42
CA ALA A 125 14.52 -15.84 -2.70
C ALA A 125 15.16 -15.00 -3.82
N ALA A 126 15.00 -13.69 -3.78
CA ALA A 126 15.68 -12.76 -4.68
C ALA A 126 17.20 -12.73 -4.40
N LYS A 127 17.62 -12.74 -3.13
CA LYS A 127 19.04 -12.84 -2.72
C LYS A 127 19.68 -14.17 -3.12
N ASP A 128 18.93 -15.27 -3.00
CA ASP A 128 19.39 -16.61 -3.37
C ASP A 128 19.34 -16.84 -4.90
N GLY A 129 18.72 -15.94 -5.67
CA GLY A 129 18.58 -16.07 -7.12
C GLY A 129 17.60 -17.14 -7.59
N ASN A 130 16.70 -17.63 -6.72
CA ASN A 130 15.77 -18.72 -7.01
C ASN A 130 14.29 -18.31 -6.98
N HIS A 131 13.99 -17.01 -6.84
CA HIS A 131 12.63 -16.46 -6.75
C HIS A 131 11.65 -16.98 -7.82
N GLU A 132 12.02 -16.99 -9.11
CA GLU A 132 11.16 -17.50 -10.20
C GLU A 132 10.83 -18.98 -10.03
N SER A 133 11.82 -19.80 -9.68
CA SER A 133 11.62 -21.24 -9.45
C SER A 133 10.71 -21.54 -8.26
N LEU A 134 10.62 -20.60 -7.30
CA LEU A 134 9.71 -20.66 -6.17
C LEU A 134 8.34 -20.02 -6.46
N GLY A 135 8.09 -19.59 -7.70
CA GLY A 135 6.81 -19.04 -8.15
C GLY A 135 6.63 -17.54 -7.89
N TRP A 136 7.67 -16.83 -7.48
CA TRP A 136 7.64 -15.37 -7.38
C TRP A 136 7.76 -14.70 -8.75
N GLY A 137 7.31 -13.44 -8.83
CA GLY A 137 7.47 -12.62 -10.03
C GLY A 137 8.85 -11.97 -10.12
N THR A 138 9.20 -11.51 -11.32
CA THR A 138 10.48 -10.84 -11.64
C THR A 138 10.44 -9.32 -11.45
N SER A 139 9.38 -8.79 -10.85
CA SER A 139 9.26 -7.36 -10.52
C SER A 139 9.16 -7.17 -9.01
N ALA A 140 10.24 -6.69 -8.40
CA ALA A 140 10.30 -6.31 -6.99
C ALA A 140 9.19 -5.31 -6.62
N TYR A 141 8.95 -4.33 -7.50
CA TYR A 141 7.87 -3.37 -7.33
C TYR A 141 6.50 -4.04 -7.30
N ALA A 142 6.19 -4.91 -8.27
CA ALA A 142 4.90 -5.61 -8.29
C ALA A 142 4.70 -6.43 -7.02
N VAL A 143 5.69 -7.25 -6.62
CA VAL A 143 5.59 -8.06 -5.40
C VAL A 143 5.38 -7.17 -4.16
N SER A 144 6.11 -6.06 -4.04
CA SER A 144 5.93 -5.10 -2.94
C SER A 144 4.51 -4.55 -2.88
N LYS A 145 3.89 -4.23 -4.02
CA LYS A 145 2.54 -3.68 -4.09
C LYS A 145 1.45 -4.74 -3.91
N VAL A 146 1.70 -6.02 -4.25
CA VAL A 146 0.84 -7.14 -3.85
C VAL A 146 0.81 -7.24 -2.32
N GLY A 147 1.96 -7.09 -1.67
CA GLY A 147 2.06 -6.99 -0.21
C GLY A 147 1.24 -5.82 0.36
N VAL A 148 1.35 -4.61 -0.22
CA VAL A 148 0.54 -3.44 0.20
C VAL A 148 -0.95 -3.70 0.08
N THR A 149 -1.40 -4.30 -1.02
CA THR A 149 -2.83 -4.62 -1.22
C THR A 149 -3.31 -5.60 -0.17
N LYS A 150 -2.61 -6.72 0.05
CA LYS A 150 -3.00 -7.71 1.07
C LYS A 150 -2.96 -7.11 2.48
N LEU A 151 -1.95 -6.30 2.79
CA LEU A 151 -1.84 -5.62 4.08
C LEU A 151 -3.09 -4.77 4.35
N SER A 152 -3.59 -4.06 3.34
CA SER A 152 -4.80 -3.23 3.47
C SER A 152 -6.03 -4.06 3.84
N PHE A 153 -6.16 -5.28 3.27
CA PHE A 153 -7.26 -6.19 3.60
C PHE A 153 -7.18 -6.71 5.02
N ILE A 154 -5.97 -7.10 5.46
CA ILE A 154 -5.72 -7.55 6.84
C ILE A 154 -6.02 -6.40 7.81
N GLN A 155 -5.54 -5.20 7.51
CA GLN A 155 -5.76 -4.01 8.32
C GLN A 155 -7.24 -3.69 8.48
N GLN A 156 -8.05 -3.76 7.42
CA GLN A 156 -9.50 -3.59 7.55
C GLN A 156 -10.10 -4.66 8.47
N ALA A 157 -9.76 -5.93 8.25
CA ALA A 157 -10.30 -7.03 9.05
C ALA A 157 -9.93 -6.91 10.54
N ASP A 158 -8.73 -6.43 10.84
CA ASP A 158 -8.28 -6.19 12.22
C ASP A 158 -8.99 -4.99 12.86
N ILE A 159 -9.22 -3.92 12.10
CA ILE A 159 -10.04 -2.78 12.53
C ILE A 159 -11.47 -3.22 12.84
N ASP A 160 -12.08 -4.04 11.97
CA ASP A 160 -13.44 -4.55 12.18
C ASP A 160 -13.54 -5.37 13.49
N LYS A 161 -12.51 -6.19 13.79
CA LYS A 161 -12.42 -6.95 15.04
C LYS A 161 -12.18 -6.06 16.26
N SER A 162 -11.49 -4.93 16.10
CA SER A 162 -11.22 -3.99 17.19
C SER A 162 -12.47 -3.25 17.68
N GLY A 163 -13.51 -3.16 16.83
CA GLY A 163 -14.74 -2.44 17.12
C GLY A 163 -14.64 -0.92 16.96
N LEU A 164 -13.57 -0.41 16.34
CA LEU A 164 -13.44 1.01 16.03
C LEU A 164 -14.48 1.42 14.98
N GLU A 165 -15.33 2.38 15.35
CA GLU A 165 -16.53 2.72 14.58
C GLU A 165 -16.18 3.35 13.22
N ASP A 166 -16.80 2.82 12.15
CA ASP A 166 -16.87 3.43 10.81
C ASP A 166 -15.49 3.76 10.19
N VAL A 167 -14.47 2.95 10.46
CA VAL A 167 -13.14 3.12 9.87
C VAL A 167 -13.00 2.31 8.59
N HIS A 168 -12.55 2.97 7.52
CA HIS A 168 -12.33 2.37 6.21
C HIS A 168 -10.85 2.40 5.86
N VAL A 169 -10.27 1.24 5.59
CA VAL A 169 -8.90 1.03 5.11
C VAL A 169 -8.97 0.41 3.72
N ASN A 170 -8.47 1.13 2.71
CA ASN A 170 -8.53 0.68 1.32
C ASN A 170 -7.18 0.77 0.63
N ALA A 171 -6.90 -0.18 -0.27
CA ALA A 171 -5.80 -0.10 -1.22
C ALA A 171 -6.27 0.59 -2.50
N VAL A 172 -5.45 1.46 -3.08
CA VAL A 172 -5.82 2.16 -4.33
C VAL A 172 -4.69 2.16 -5.35
N HIS A 173 -5.04 1.92 -6.62
CA HIS A 173 -4.18 2.18 -7.77
C HIS A 173 -4.46 3.60 -8.29
N PRO A 174 -3.45 4.49 -8.36
CA PRO A 174 -3.66 5.88 -8.81
C PRO A 174 -3.65 6.05 -10.34
N GLY A 175 -3.53 4.98 -11.12
CA GLY A 175 -3.34 5.08 -12.57
C GLY A 175 -1.85 5.20 -12.94
N TYR A 176 -1.56 5.41 -14.22
CA TYR A 176 -0.20 5.67 -14.70
C TYR A 176 0.01 7.19 -14.81
N VAL A 177 0.59 7.77 -13.75
CA VAL A 177 0.64 9.22 -13.53
C VAL A 177 1.97 9.81 -13.99
N ASP A 178 1.95 10.99 -14.61
CA ASP A 178 3.12 11.80 -14.94
C ASP A 178 3.84 12.25 -13.64
N THR A 179 4.91 11.55 -13.28
CA THR A 179 5.73 11.82 -12.09
C THR A 179 7.19 11.45 -12.35
N ASP A 180 8.08 11.89 -11.46
CA ASP A 180 9.46 11.44 -11.44
C ASP A 180 9.55 9.91 -11.44
N MET A 181 8.70 9.20 -10.67
CA MET A 181 8.71 7.73 -10.59
C MET A 181 8.52 7.10 -11.98
N THR A 182 7.55 7.59 -12.75
CA THR A 182 7.23 7.09 -14.09
C THR A 182 8.12 7.67 -15.18
N SER A 183 9.08 8.52 -14.81
CA SER A 183 9.93 9.27 -15.74
C SER A 183 9.12 10.13 -16.71
N HIS A 184 8.03 10.72 -16.19
CA HIS A 184 7.10 11.57 -16.95
C HIS A 184 6.47 10.90 -18.18
N LYS A 185 6.24 9.58 -18.12
CA LYS A 185 5.63 8.78 -19.20
C LYS A 185 4.17 8.40 -18.96
N GLY A 186 3.64 8.72 -17.77
CA GLY A 186 2.23 8.45 -17.45
C GLY A 186 1.31 9.40 -18.21
N PRO A 187 0.18 8.94 -18.78
CA PRO A 187 -0.77 9.81 -19.46
C PRO A 187 -1.64 10.66 -18.51
N LEU A 188 -1.73 10.30 -17.23
CA LEU A 188 -2.57 11.01 -16.27
C LEU A 188 -1.80 12.15 -15.59
N THR A 189 -2.48 13.27 -15.34
CA THR A 189 -1.92 14.35 -14.50
C THR A 189 -1.91 13.95 -13.02
N ILE A 190 -1.20 14.73 -12.20
CA ILE A 190 -1.19 14.56 -10.74
C ILE A 190 -2.61 14.66 -10.18
N GLU A 191 -3.41 15.61 -10.65
CA GLU A 191 -4.80 15.81 -10.23
C GLU A 191 -5.65 14.58 -10.56
N GLU A 192 -5.56 14.07 -11.79
CA GLU A 192 -6.27 12.86 -12.22
C GLU A 192 -5.85 11.64 -11.40
N GLY A 193 -4.55 11.46 -11.18
CA GLY A 193 -4.01 10.35 -10.40
C GLY A 193 -4.39 10.39 -8.92
N SER A 194 -4.59 11.59 -8.37
CA SER A 194 -4.99 11.78 -6.96
C SER A 194 -6.49 11.56 -6.72
N ALA A 195 -7.32 11.57 -7.76
CA ALA A 195 -8.77 11.62 -7.65
C ALA A 195 -9.39 10.44 -6.88
N ALA A 196 -8.88 9.22 -7.09
CA ALA A 196 -9.35 8.04 -6.37
C ALA A 196 -8.93 8.05 -4.90
N ALA A 197 -7.69 8.43 -4.60
CA ALA A 197 -7.22 8.55 -3.22
C ALA A 197 -8.03 9.60 -2.44
N ILE A 198 -8.26 10.77 -3.03
CA ILE A 198 -9.09 11.83 -2.42
C ILE A 198 -10.53 11.35 -2.21
N HIS A 199 -11.10 10.63 -3.18
CA HIS A 199 -12.43 10.05 -3.03
C HIS A 199 -12.53 9.12 -1.81
N LEU A 200 -11.53 8.25 -1.61
CA LEU A 200 -11.47 7.34 -0.47
C LEU A 200 -11.25 8.07 0.86
N SER A 201 -10.43 9.12 0.86
CA SER A 201 -10.20 9.96 2.04
C SER A 201 -11.44 10.73 2.50
N LEU A 202 -12.41 10.96 1.60
CA LEU A 202 -13.59 11.79 1.83
C LEU A 202 -14.89 10.99 1.77
N LEU A 203 -14.82 9.66 1.95
CA LEU A 203 -16.00 8.82 2.05
C LEU A 203 -16.93 9.34 3.16
N PRO A 204 -18.25 9.38 2.94
CA PRO A 204 -19.19 9.89 3.93
C PRO A 204 -19.29 8.92 5.12
N SER A 205 -19.61 9.46 6.30
CA SER A 205 -19.83 8.63 7.48
C SER A 205 -21.00 7.67 7.31
N GLY A 206 -20.81 6.43 7.78
CA GLY A 206 -21.79 5.35 7.68
C GLY A 206 -21.87 4.66 6.32
N VAL A 207 -21.02 5.03 5.35
CA VAL A 207 -20.93 4.32 4.07
C VAL A 207 -20.53 2.87 4.31
N LYS A 208 -20.99 1.95 3.46
CA LYS A 208 -20.64 0.54 3.57
C LYS A 208 -19.48 0.13 2.69
N GLU A 209 -19.31 0.82 1.57
CA GLU A 209 -18.29 0.50 0.58
C GLU A 209 -17.69 1.79 0.00
N PRO A 210 -16.41 1.77 -0.42
CA PRO A 210 -15.46 0.65 -0.34
C PRO A 210 -14.90 0.41 1.08
N HIS A 211 -14.81 -0.85 1.48
CA HIS A 211 -14.34 -1.29 2.81
C HIS A 211 -13.37 -2.47 2.67
N GLY A 212 -12.10 -2.30 3.04
CA GLY A 212 -11.09 -3.35 2.83
C GLY A 212 -10.89 -3.70 1.35
N ALA A 213 -11.06 -2.74 0.45
CA ALA A 213 -11.17 -2.96 -0.98
C ALA A 213 -9.90 -2.60 -1.75
N TYR A 214 -9.80 -3.12 -2.97
CA TYR A 214 -8.81 -2.73 -3.96
C TYR A 214 -9.46 -1.89 -5.06
N VAL A 215 -9.15 -0.60 -5.04
CA VAL A 215 -9.85 0.43 -5.80
C VAL A 215 -8.97 0.92 -6.95
N TRP A 216 -9.56 1.05 -8.13
CA TRP A 216 -8.89 1.55 -9.32
C TRP A 216 -8.91 3.09 -9.39
N HIS A 217 -8.10 3.66 -10.29
CA HIS A 217 -7.97 5.11 -10.43
C HIS A 217 -9.27 5.80 -10.87
N ASP A 218 -10.19 5.04 -11.49
CA ASP A 218 -11.53 5.47 -11.88
C ASP A 218 -12.59 5.22 -10.79
N LYS A 219 -12.14 4.89 -9.56
CA LYS A 219 -12.95 4.65 -8.34
C LYS A 219 -13.75 3.36 -8.35
N ARG A 220 -13.60 2.49 -9.36
CA ARG A 220 -14.21 1.15 -9.31
C ARG A 220 -13.48 0.26 -8.32
N VAL A 221 -14.24 -0.54 -7.57
CA VAL A 221 -13.71 -1.66 -6.81
C VAL A 221 -13.51 -2.83 -7.76
N LEU A 222 -12.31 -3.39 -7.79
CA LEU A 222 -12.00 -4.56 -8.61
C LEU A 222 -11.69 -5.77 -7.72
N ALA A 223 -12.06 -6.96 -8.20
CA ALA A 223 -11.57 -8.20 -7.63
C ALA A 223 -10.04 -8.23 -7.69
N TRP A 224 -9.40 -8.72 -6.64
CA TRP A 224 -7.95 -8.69 -6.50
C TRP A 224 -7.25 -9.90 -7.12
N ASP A 225 -7.98 -11.00 -7.25
CA ASP A 225 -7.51 -12.32 -7.63
C ASP A 225 -8.14 -12.85 -8.93
N GLU A 226 -9.16 -12.18 -9.45
CA GLU A 226 -9.76 -12.49 -10.75
C GLU A 226 -9.04 -11.74 -11.89
N PRO A 227 -9.11 -12.24 -13.15
CA PRO A 227 -8.59 -11.49 -14.29
C PRO A 227 -9.18 -10.08 -14.35
N LEU A 228 -8.32 -9.07 -14.47
CA LEU A 228 -8.76 -7.69 -14.66
C LEU A 228 -9.64 -7.63 -15.92
N PRO A 229 -10.77 -6.88 -15.88
CA PRO A 229 -11.60 -6.70 -17.06
C PRO A 229 -10.75 -6.10 -18.19
N ALA A 230 -11.05 -6.50 -19.43
CA ALA A 230 -10.42 -5.88 -20.60
C ALA A 230 -10.58 -4.36 -20.49
N ILE A 231 -9.47 -3.67 -20.28
CA ILE A 231 -9.43 -2.23 -20.17
C ILE A 231 -9.54 -1.71 -21.60
N ALA A 232 -10.68 -1.09 -21.94
CA ALA A 232 -10.92 -0.43 -23.21
C ALA A 232 -10.04 0.82 -23.35
#